data_AF-A0A1B0GPN2-F1
#
_entry.id   AF-A0A1B0GPN2-F1
#
_cell.length_a   1.000
_cell.length_b   1.000
_cell.length_c   1.000
_cell.angle_alpha   90.00
_cell.angle_beta   90.00
_cell.angle_gamma   90.00
#
_symmetry.space_group_name_H-M   'P 1'
#
loop_
_entity.id
_entity.type
_entity.pdbx_description
1 polymer ?
#
loop_
_entity_poly.entity_id
_entity_poly.type
_entity_poly.pdbx_seq_one_letter_code
_entity_poly.pdbx_strand_id
1 'polypeptide(L)'
;MDLLSGAENDGSYSSPMSNKSEKNMADFDDEDSPCEEELEQLAARGHCLAAFTLPRSRTIASVLGKSEKVVAKSVEKSSQESANSSASSTTTQGGSFKLNDVCQPGNTLLWDLLQDDKIGQLGESLALEAEKALGTLLCFNTDKFIRMRFVEGCLTNLANNKSVIVCLRLLPKMFASFQQFRATDTHQVTMWAERQHKMMHHFFNNLKYYAVSTKTQNQGQILNQSGGLMYSHLTQVQVRLQFLTSVFSSMGSPEPFRLSLEQVDALWAWLANDPECSDCLFAWLQTQAKGSGDQHALGIDTLQHLYIRKLPELRPEGISMVALGLFQQLCSLARFAAHYDTGSDMSLDIVGMSHLWKIALRASNTDVSLAAIQYINSYYMGQQLKLEKEFVAQCMNHLTQAAEDLNCVDNQEHALMCVQRALMLQMAPINDPSECK
;
A
#
# COMPACT_ATOMS: atom_id res chain seq x y z
N MET A 1 -36.43 65.86 44.94
CA MET A 1 -36.17 67.30 44.76
C MET A 1 -34.69 67.49 45.02
N ASP A 2 -33.99 68.10 44.06
CA ASP A 2 -32.75 68.87 44.22
C ASP A 2 -31.48 68.15 44.73
N LEU A 3 -30.25 68.48 44.31
CA LEU A 3 -29.79 69.31 43.19
C LEU A 3 -28.36 68.88 42.75
N LEU A 4 -27.88 69.46 41.65
CA LEU A 4 -26.67 69.09 40.88
C LEU A 4 -25.33 69.54 41.51
N SER A 5 -24.22 68.96 41.01
CA SER A 5 -23.10 69.65 40.29
C SER A 5 -21.66 69.34 40.74
N GLY A 6 -20.69 69.48 39.81
CA GLY A 6 -19.23 69.41 40.06
C GLY A 6 -18.55 68.15 39.48
N ALA A 7 -18.38 67.98 38.16
CA ALA A 7 -17.51 68.74 37.24
C ALA A 7 -16.00 68.38 37.33
N GLU A 8 -15.63 67.48 36.44
CA GLU A 8 -14.34 67.16 35.80
C GLU A 8 -13.19 68.19 35.90
N ASN A 9 -11.95 67.70 36.03
CA ASN A 9 -10.74 68.44 35.68
C ASN A 9 -9.64 67.51 35.11
N ASP A 10 -9.13 67.87 33.93
CA ASP A 10 -7.98 67.25 33.24
C ASP A 10 -6.64 67.53 33.93
N GLY A 11 -5.57 66.77 33.58
CA GLY A 11 -4.20 67.26 33.84
C GLY A 11 -3.07 66.23 33.96
N SER A 12 -2.71 65.58 32.85
CA SER A 12 -1.42 64.95 32.50
C SER A 12 -0.20 65.08 33.43
N TYR A 13 0.41 63.92 33.75
CA TYR A 13 1.87 63.61 33.81
C TYR A 13 2.03 62.06 33.86
N SER A 14 3.00 61.34 33.26
CA SER A 14 3.95 61.60 32.16
C SER A 14 4.49 60.25 31.61
N SER A 15 4.80 60.17 30.31
CA SER A 15 5.66 59.12 29.69
C SER A 15 7.13 59.61 29.62
N PRO A 16 8.19 58.82 29.29
CA PRO A 16 8.30 58.13 27.98
C PRO A 16 9.28 56.91 27.87
N MET A 17 9.48 56.45 26.62
CA MET A 17 10.63 55.69 26.07
C MET A 17 10.83 54.19 26.42
N SER A 18 10.63 53.33 25.41
CA SER A 18 11.75 52.99 24.51
C SER A 18 11.24 52.57 23.12
N ASN A 19 12.07 52.73 22.08
CA ASN A 19 11.69 52.63 20.67
C ASN A 19 12.38 51.47 19.95
N LYS A 20 11.65 50.87 19.01
CA LYS A 20 12.09 50.22 17.75
C LYS A 20 13.44 49.48 17.66
N SER A 21 13.35 48.25 17.15
CA SER A 21 14.11 47.86 15.96
C SER A 21 13.22 47.06 15.01
N GLU A 22 13.15 47.48 13.74
CA GLU A 22 12.50 46.76 12.64
C GLU A 22 13.59 46.11 11.75
N LYS A 23 13.21 45.04 11.03
CA LYS A 23 13.95 44.36 9.94
C LYS A 23 15.15 43.48 10.31
N ASN A 24 14.97 42.17 10.15
CA ASN A 24 15.37 41.53 8.89
C ASN A 24 14.40 40.40 8.53
N MET A 25 13.97 40.37 7.27
CA MET A 25 13.17 39.32 6.63
C MET A 25 13.89 38.98 5.32
N ALA A 26 14.83 38.05 5.38
CA ALA A 26 15.49 37.37 4.28
C ALA A 26 16.43 36.30 4.87
N ASP A 27 16.67 35.24 4.10
CA ASP A 27 17.78 34.29 4.25
C ASP A 27 17.70 33.31 5.45
N PHE A 28 16.98 32.21 5.24
CA PHE A 28 17.34 30.83 5.62
C PHE A 28 16.38 29.86 4.89
N ASP A 29 16.47 29.84 3.56
CA ASP A 29 16.22 28.63 2.77
C ASP A 29 17.53 27.81 2.74
N ASP A 30 17.45 26.55 2.30
CA ASP A 30 18.56 25.61 2.06
C ASP A 30 19.35 25.11 3.30
N GLU A 31 18.84 24.04 3.92
CA GLU A 31 19.64 22.87 4.32
C GLU A 31 18.76 21.62 4.05
N ASP A 32 18.94 21.02 2.87
CA ASP A 32 18.23 19.80 2.46
C ASP A 32 18.55 18.63 3.40
N SER A 33 17.51 18.02 3.99
CA SER A 33 17.62 16.70 4.59
C SER A 33 17.50 15.64 3.48
N PRO A 34 18.57 14.93 3.09
CA PRO A 34 18.59 14.08 1.89
C PRO A 34 17.79 12.76 2.04
N CYS A 35 16.94 12.65 3.05
CA CYS A 35 16.17 11.44 3.38
C CYS A 35 14.68 11.56 3.05
N GLU A 36 14.14 12.75 2.79
CA GLU A 36 12.72 12.92 2.44
C GLU A 36 12.48 12.79 0.92
N GLU A 37 13.39 13.26 0.07
CA GLU A 37 13.19 13.22 -1.39
C GLU A 37 13.15 11.78 -1.96
N GLU A 38 13.98 10.84 -1.49
CA GLU A 38 13.86 9.43 -1.91
C GLU A 38 12.55 8.77 -1.46
N LEU A 39 12.05 9.13 -0.26
CA LEU A 39 10.81 8.62 0.28
C LEU A 39 9.60 9.17 -0.49
N GLU A 40 9.65 10.45 -0.87
CA GLU A 40 8.67 11.09 -1.76
C GLU A 40 8.75 10.57 -3.19
N GLN A 41 9.93 10.26 -3.75
CA GLN A 41 10.04 9.63 -5.07
C GLN A 41 9.51 8.19 -5.10
N LEU A 42 9.64 7.45 -3.99
CA LEU A 42 8.99 6.14 -3.77
C LEU A 42 7.45 6.29 -3.67
N ALA A 43 6.97 7.27 -2.90
CA ALA A 43 5.53 7.55 -2.79
C ALA A 43 4.92 8.05 -4.11
N ALA A 44 5.60 8.93 -4.84
CA ALA A 44 5.18 9.49 -6.13
C ALA A 44 4.96 8.41 -7.20
N ARG A 45 5.76 7.34 -7.17
CA ARG A 45 5.54 6.14 -8.00
C ARG A 45 4.22 5.42 -7.68
N GLY A 46 3.75 5.48 -6.42
CA GLY A 46 2.45 4.96 -5.98
C GLY A 46 1.27 5.91 -6.26
N HIS A 47 1.50 7.23 -6.28
CA HIS A 47 0.45 8.26 -6.46
C HIS A 47 -0.13 8.36 -7.88
N CYS A 48 0.26 7.49 -8.82
CA CYS A 48 -0.26 7.50 -10.19
C CYS A 48 -1.80 7.25 -10.30
N LEU A 49 -2.46 6.83 -9.21
CA LEU A 49 -3.92 6.76 -9.11
C LEU A 49 -4.60 8.09 -8.76
N ALA A 50 -3.90 9.03 -8.10
CA ALA A 50 -4.44 10.36 -7.75
C ALA A 50 -4.50 11.32 -8.95
N ALA A 51 -3.77 11.03 -10.03
CA ALA A 51 -3.71 11.87 -11.23
C ALA A 51 -5.02 11.94 -12.05
N PHE A 52 -6.09 11.23 -11.65
CA PHE A 52 -7.38 11.24 -12.35
C PHE A 52 -8.28 12.46 -12.02
N THR A 53 -7.83 13.41 -11.18
CA THR A 53 -8.61 14.60 -10.80
C THR A 53 -7.99 15.93 -11.24
N LEU A 54 -7.75 16.14 -12.54
CA LEU A 54 -7.51 17.49 -13.11
C LEU A 54 -8.37 17.76 -14.36
N PRO A 55 -8.60 19.04 -14.75
CA PRO A 55 -9.84 19.42 -15.42
C PRO A 55 -9.88 19.22 -16.94
N ARG A 56 -11.10 18.91 -17.39
CA ARG A 56 -11.66 18.93 -18.74
C ARG A 56 -10.97 19.90 -19.73
N SER A 57 -10.04 19.37 -20.53
CA SER A 57 -9.66 20.00 -21.81
C SER A 57 -10.42 19.35 -22.97
N ARG A 58 -10.83 20.17 -23.95
CA ARG A 58 -11.58 19.71 -25.15
C ARG A 58 -10.62 19.37 -26.29
N THR A 59 -11.15 18.59 -27.24
CA THR A 59 -10.64 18.38 -28.61
C THR A 59 -9.69 17.19 -28.81
N ILE A 60 -10.24 16.07 -29.27
CA ILE A 60 -9.93 15.52 -30.60
C ILE A 60 -11.27 15.11 -31.25
N ALA A 61 -11.46 15.49 -32.51
CA ALA A 61 -12.62 15.10 -33.31
C ALA A 61 -12.21 14.16 -34.45
N SER A 62 -13.17 13.34 -34.89
CA SER A 62 -13.21 12.65 -36.19
C SER A 62 -12.01 11.80 -36.63
N VAL A 63 -12.12 10.47 -36.43
CA VAL A 63 -12.07 9.50 -37.55
C VAL A 63 -13.10 8.40 -37.29
N LEU A 64 -14.28 8.51 -37.90
CA LEU A 64 -15.16 7.37 -38.22
C LEU A 64 -16.12 7.80 -39.35
N GLY A 65 -16.47 6.86 -40.22
CA GLY A 65 -16.91 7.15 -41.58
C GLY A 65 -18.24 7.91 -41.71
N LYS A 66 -18.32 8.75 -42.74
CA LYS A 66 -19.60 9.28 -43.25
C LYS A 66 -20.48 8.12 -43.72
N SER A 67 -21.72 8.08 -43.27
CA SER A 67 -22.81 7.42 -43.99
C SER A 67 -24.05 8.29 -43.90
N GLU A 68 -24.56 8.69 -45.06
CA GLU A 68 -25.71 9.60 -45.18
C GLU A 68 -27.03 8.82 -45.24
N LYS A 69 -28.08 9.39 -44.61
CA LYS A 69 -29.49 9.48 -45.04
C LYS A 69 -30.39 9.59 -43.79
N VAL A 70 -31.02 10.74 -43.54
CA VAL A 70 -32.26 11.25 -44.17
C VAL A 70 -33.50 10.44 -43.77
N VAL A 71 -34.45 11.15 -43.16
CA VAL A 71 -35.71 10.64 -42.58
C VAL A 71 -36.80 10.52 -43.64
N ALA A 72 -37.53 9.40 -43.66
CA ALA A 72 -38.90 9.29 -44.18
C ALA A 72 -39.62 8.08 -43.51
N LYS A 73 -40.95 8.00 -43.67
CA LYS A 73 -41.87 7.24 -42.79
C LYS A 73 -42.77 6.29 -43.59
N SER A 74 -43.26 5.23 -42.94
CA SER A 74 -44.56 4.54 -43.16
C SER A 74 -44.65 3.22 -43.98
N VAL A 75 -45.06 2.15 -43.28
CA VAL A 75 -46.26 1.28 -43.52
C VAL A 75 -46.26 0.14 -44.60
N GLU A 76 -46.37 -1.09 -44.07
CA GLU A 76 -47.09 -2.34 -44.49
C GLU A 76 -46.74 -3.27 -45.69
N LYS A 77 -46.50 -4.55 -45.29
CA LYS A 77 -47.02 -5.87 -45.78
C LYS A 77 -46.67 -6.51 -47.15
N SER A 78 -46.20 -7.77 -47.04
CA SER A 78 -46.41 -8.96 -47.92
C SER A 78 -45.88 -8.92 -49.38
N SER A 79 -45.60 -10.03 -50.08
CA SER A 79 -45.21 -11.42 -49.77
C SER A 79 -44.75 -12.10 -51.09
N GLN A 80 -44.03 -13.23 -51.01
CA GLN A 80 -43.70 -14.19 -52.09
C GLN A 80 -42.64 -13.87 -53.17
N GLU A 81 -41.55 -14.65 -53.08
CA GLU A 81 -40.99 -15.57 -54.10
C GLU A 81 -40.86 -15.14 -55.58
N SER A 82 -39.61 -15.09 -56.06
CA SER A 82 -39.17 -15.81 -57.28
C SER A 82 -37.63 -15.96 -57.33
N ALA A 83 -37.15 -16.97 -58.07
CA ALA A 83 -35.79 -17.48 -58.00
C ALA A 83 -34.82 -16.97 -59.10
N ASN A 84 -33.56 -17.42 -58.99
CA ASN A 84 -32.43 -17.30 -59.94
C ASN A 84 -31.78 -15.89 -60.01
N SER A 85 -30.50 -15.73 -59.67
CA SER A 85 -29.39 -16.39 -60.38
C SER A 85 -28.04 -16.23 -59.64
N SER A 86 -27.04 -16.98 -60.11
CA SER A 86 -25.72 -17.14 -59.50
C SER A 86 -24.81 -15.92 -59.59
N ALA A 87 -24.25 -15.49 -58.45
CA ALA A 87 -22.96 -14.81 -58.39
C ALA A 87 -22.19 -15.30 -57.16
N SER A 88 -21.04 -15.93 -57.38
CA SER A 88 -20.15 -16.41 -56.31
C SER A 88 -19.39 -15.24 -55.68
N SER A 89 -20.04 -14.49 -54.79
CA SER A 89 -19.29 -13.69 -53.82
C SER A 89 -18.73 -14.64 -52.76
N THR A 90 -17.40 -14.76 -52.72
CA THR A 90 -16.68 -15.23 -51.53
C THR A 90 -17.01 -14.29 -50.38
N THR A 91 -18.08 -14.62 -49.66
CA THR A 91 -18.43 -13.96 -48.40
C THR A 91 -17.36 -14.34 -47.41
N THR A 92 -16.33 -13.50 -47.29
CA THR A 92 -15.40 -13.51 -46.17
C THR A 92 -16.27 -13.61 -44.92
N GLN A 93 -16.11 -14.68 -44.14
CA GLN A 93 -16.91 -14.87 -42.92
C GLN A 93 -16.52 -13.77 -41.94
N GLY A 94 -17.24 -12.64 -41.99
CA GLY A 94 -17.24 -11.63 -40.96
C GLY A 94 -17.81 -12.28 -39.71
N GLY A 95 -16.94 -12.89 -38.91
CA GLY A 95 -17.31 -13.53 -37.66
C GLY A 95 -18.15 -12.56 -36.87
N SER A 96 -19.36 -12.99 -36.47
CA SER A 96 -20.27 -12.14 -35.71
C SER A 96 -19.58 -11.72 -34.41
N PHE A 97 -19.14 -10.46 -34.32
CA PHE A 97 -18.50 -9.96 -33.11
C PHE A 97 -19.51 -10.03 -31.96
N LYS A 98 -19.26 -10.94 -31.03
CA LYS A 98 -20.11 -11.17 -29.85
C LYS A 98 -19.52 -10.41 -28.68
N LEU A 99 -20.33 -9.54 -28.07
CA LEU A 99 -19.92 -8.72 -26.94
C LEU A 99 -19.51 -9.52 -25.69
N ASN A 100 -19.90 -10.79 -25.62
CA ASN A 100 -19.47 -11.74 -24.59
C ASN A 100 -18.03 -12.24 -24.78
N ASP A 101 -17.55 -12.24 -26.02
CA ASP A 101 -16.32 -12.93 -26.39
C ASP A 101 -15.12 -11.96 -26.47
N VAL A 102 -15.27 -10.72 -25.97
CA VAL A 102 -14.27 -9.62 -26.06
C VAL A 102 -12.89 -9.97 -25.49
N CYS A 103 -12.82 -10.86 -24.50
CA CYS A 103 -11.58 -11.35 -23.90
C CYS A 103 -11.13 -12.72 -24.45
N GLN A 104 -11.83 -13.27 -25.45
CA GLN A 104 -11.42 -14.49 -26.15
C GLN A 104 -10.39 -14.15 -27.24
N PRO A 105 -9.44 -15.07 -27.55
CA PRO A 105 -8.39 -14.84 -28.53
C PRO A 105 -8.95 -14.40 -29.90
N GLY A 106 -8.35 -13.35 -30.47
CA GLY A 106 -8.69 -12.78 -31.77
C GLY A 106 -9.76 -11.69 -31.76
N ASN A 107 -10.47 -11.47 -30.64
CA ASN A 107 -11.56 -10.49 -30.59
C ASN A 107 -11.13 -9.09 -30.14
N THR A 108 -10.07 -8.95 -29.35
CA THR A 108 -9.53 -7.64 -28.95
C THR A 108 -8.00 -7.63 -29.03
N LEU A 109 -7.44 -6.91 -30.02
CA LEU A 109 -5.99 -6.89 -30.28
C LEU A 109 -5.15 -6.48 -29.05
N LEU A 110 -5.50 -5.39 -28.37
CA LEU A 110 -4.73 -4.92 -27.21
C LEU A 110 -4.81 -5.88 -26.01
N TRP A 111 -5.93 -6.60 -25.86
CA TRP A 111 -6.07 -7.63 -24.82
C TRP A 111 -5.18 -8.82 -25.14
N ASP A 112 -5.24 -9.31 -26.38
CA ASP A 112 -4.43 -10.43 -26.87
C ASP A 112 -2.92 -10.14 -26.73
N LEU A 113 -2.47 -8.95 -27.12
CA LEU A 113 -1.07 -8.54 -27.03
C LEU A 113 -0.51 -8.55 -25.60
N LEU A 114 -1.38 -8.37 -24.60
CA LEU A 114 -1.03 -8.34 -23.18
C LEU A 114 -1.12 -9.71 -22.50
N GLN A 115 -1.45 -10.78 -23.25
CA GLN A 115 -1.43 -12.15 -22.72
C GLN A 115 -0.02 -12.74 -22.69
N ASP A 116 0.22 -13.71 -21.80
CA ASP A 116 1.57 -14.25 -21.50
C ASP A 116 2.33 -14.79 -22.72
N ASP A 117 1.61 -15.31 -23.73
CA ASP A 117 2.17 -15.84 -24.97
C ASP A 117 2.72 -14.76 -25.91
N LYS A 118 2.25 -13.51 -25.78
CA LYS A 118 2.57 -12.39 -26.70
C LYS A 118 3.27 -11.24 -26.00
N ILE A 119 3.01 -10.99 -24.72
CA ILE A 119 3.57 -9.83 -24.00
C ILE A 119 5.10 -9.90 -23.86
N GLY A 120 5.67 -11.11 -23.76
CA GLY A 120 7.12 -11.32 -23.80
C GLY A 120 7.77 -10.99 -25.16
N GLN A 121 6.97 -10.99 -26.23
CA GLN A 121 7.38 -10.59 -27.58
C GLN A 121 7.28 -9.08 -27.79
N LEU A 122 6.72 -8.32 -26.85
CA LEU A 122 6.73 -6.86 -26.85
C LEU A 122 7.97 -6.36 -26.10
N GLY A 123 8.53 -5.23 -26.55
CA GLY A 123 9.44 -4.46 -25.70
C GLY A 123 8.68 -3.88 -24.50
N GLU A 124 9.34 -3.76 -23.35
CA GLU A 124 8.70 -3.33 -22.08
C GLU A 124 7.90 -2.02 -22.24
N SER A 125 8.48 -1.02 -22.92
CA SER A 125 7.82 0.26 -23.20
C SER A 125 6.54 0.11 -24.05
N LEU A 126 6.54 -0.80 -25.03
CA LEU A 126 5.38 -1.06 -25.88
C LEU A 126 4.30 -1.87 -25.14
N ALA A 127 4.70 -2.80 -24.26
CA ALA A 127 3.77 -3.50 -23.38
C ALA A 127 3.07 -2.54 -22.41
N LEU A 128 3.81 -1.60 -21.81
CA LEU A 128 3.27 -0.56 -20.93
C LEU A 128 2.32 0.38 -21.67
N GLU A 129 2.67 0.84 -22.88
CA GLU A 129 1.78 1.72 -23.66
C GLU A 129 0.53 0.97 -24.18
N ALA A 130 0.64 -0.33 -24.48
CA ALA A 130 -0.52 -1.17 -24.80
C ALA A 130 -1.45 -1.38 -23.57
N GLU A 131 -0.90 -1.61 -22.37
CA GLU A 131 -1.66 -1.69 -21.11
C GLU A 131 -2.40 -0.37 -20.84
N LYS A 132 -1.70 0.76 -21.03
CA LYS A 132 -2.23 2.11 -20.87
C LYS A 132 -3.32 2.42 -21.89
N ALA A 133 -3.10 2.13 -23.17
CA ALA A 133 -4.09 2.33 -24.23
C ALA A 133 -5.36 1.51 -23.97
N LEU A 134 -5.23 0.23 -23.60
CA LEU A 134 -6.37 -0.61 -23.24
C LEU A 134 -7.10 -0.05 -22.01
N GLY A 135 -6.36 0.27 -20.94
CA GLY A 135 -6.92 0.85 -19.72
C GLY A 135 -7.70 2.14 -19.99
N THR A 136 -7.14 3.06 -20.77
CA THR A 136 -7.80 4.32 -21.19
C THR A 136 -9.07 4.03 -21.99
N LEU A 137 -9.00 3.17 -23.01
CA LEU A 137 -10.16 2.82 -23.84
C LEU A 137 -11.29 2.19 -23.01
N LEU A 138 -10.97 1.33 -22.04
CA LEU A 138 -11.95 0.71 -21.16
C LEU A 138 -12.55 1.71 -20.16
N CYS A 139 -11.73 2.55 -19.53
CA CYS A 139 -12.21 3.51 -18.53
C CYS A 139 -13.12 4.59 -19.12
N PHE A 140 -12.85 5.04 -20.35
CA PHE A 140 -13.69 6.03 -21.04
C PHE A 140 -14.80 5.41 -21.91
N ASN A 141 -14.89 4.09 -22.01
CA ASN A 141 -16.00 3.43 -22.71
C ASN A 141 -17.32 3.74 -22.00
N THR A 142 -18.35 4.19 -22.73
CA THR A 142 -19.68 4.47 -22.16
C THR A 142 -20.44 3.20 -21.80
N ASP A 143 -20.20 2.09 -22.51
CA ASP A 143 -20.91 0.82 -22.29
C ASP A 143 -20.40 0.10 -21.03
N LYS A 144 -21.27 0.06 -20.01
CA LYS A 144 -21.04 -0.68 -18.77
C LYS A 144 -20.77 -2.16 -19.03
N PHE A 145 -21.46 -2.78 -19.99
CA PHE A 145 -21.38 -4.22 -20.25
C PHE A 145 -19.99 -4.62 -20.74
N ILE A 146 -19.41 -3.85 -21.67
CA ILE A 146 -18.04 -4.07 -22.14
C ILE A 146 -17.06 -4.04 -20.96
N ARG A 147 -17.13 -3.00 -20.11
CA ARG A 147 -16.24 -2.90 -18.93
C ARG A 147 -16.39 -4.10 -17.99
N MET A 148 -17.61 -4.57 -17.74
CA MET A 148 -17.86 -5.76 -16.93
C MET A 148 -17.22 -7.02 -17.54
N ARG A 149 -17.34 -7.26 -18.84
CA ARG A 149 -16.71 -8.40 -19.52
C ARG A 149 -15.18 -8.39 -19.41
N PHE A 150 -14.54 -7.21 -19.46
CA PHE A 150 -13.09 -7.08 -19.23
C PHE A 150 -12.67 -7.31 -17.78
N VAL A 151 -13.51 -6.94 -16.80
CA VAL A 151 -13.31 -7.33 -15.40
C VAL A 151 -13.39 -8.85 -15.26
N GLU A 152 -14.39 -9.52 -15.85
CA GLU A 152 -14.50 -10.99 -15.87
C GLU A 152 -13.29 -11.66 -16.53
N GLY A 153 -12.80 -11.10 -17.64
CA GLY A 153 -11.58 -11.55 -18.31
C GLY A 153 -10.36 -11.49 -17.38
N CYS A 154 -10.18 -10.37 -16.65
CA CYS A 154 -9.09 -10.22 -15.68
C CYS A 154 -9.20 -11.21 -14.50
N LEU A 155 -10.41 -11.45 -14.00
CA LEU A 155 -10.65 -12.40 -12.91
C LEU A 155 -10.49 -13.86 -13.38
N THR A 156 -10.86 -14.16 -14.62
CA THR A 156 -10.63 -15.47 -15.26
C THR A 156 -9.14 -15.72 -15.47
N ASN A 157 -8.38 -14.71 -15.89
CA ASN A 157 -6.93 -14.77 -16.00
C ASN A 157 -6.27 -15.01 -14.64
N LEU A 158 -6.67 -14.25 -13.61
CA LEU A 158 -6.21 -14.44 -12.23
C LEU A 158 -6.51 -15.85 -11.71
N ALA A 159 -7.71 -16.38 -11.97
CA ALA A 159 -8.10 -17.74 -11.60
C ALA A 159 -7.25 -18.83 -12.25
N ASN A 160 -6.72 -18.57 -13.46
CA ASN A 160 -5.85 -19.47 -14.21
C ASN A 160 -4.34 -19.18 -14.03
N ASN A 161 -3.97 -18.25 -13.14
CA ASN A 161 -2.60 -17.77 -12.95
C ASN A 161 -1.94 -17.17 -14.21
N LYS A 162 -2.74 -16.66 -15.16
CA LYS A 162 -2.26 -16.05 -16.41
C LYS A 162 -2.29 -14.53 -16.36
N SER A 163 -1.29 -13.87 -16.95
CA SER A 163 -1.23 -12.42 -17.19
C SER A 163 -1.57 -11.56 -15.97
N VAL A 164 -1.20 -12.08 -14.80
CA VAL A 164 -1.67 -11.61 -13.49
C VAL A 164 -1.26 -10.16 -13.24
N ILE A 165 -0.05 -9.77 -13.64
CA ILE A 165 0.45 -8.41 -13.43
C ILE A 165 -0.36 -7.39 -14.22
N VAL A 166 -0.71 -7.70 -15.48
CA VAL A 166 -1.61 -6.87 -16.29
C VAL A 166 -3.00 -6.80 -15.63
N CYS A 167 -3.57 -7.94 -15.25
CA CYS A 167 -4.90 -8.00 -14.67
C CYS A 167 -5.02 -7.25 -13.33
N LEU A 168 -4.04 -7.39 -12.44
CA LEU A 168 -4.02 -6.69 -11.15
C LEU A 168 -3.78 -5.18 -11.29
N ARG A 169 -3.12 -4.72 -12.36
CA ARG A 169 -3.02 -3.28 -12.69
C ARG A 169 -4.28 -2.72 -13.36
N LEU A 170 -4.97 -3.51 -14.18
CA LEU A 170 -6.19 -3.08 -14.87
C LEU A 170 -7.42 -3.08 -13.95
N LEU A 171 -7.57 -4.06 -13.04
CA LEU A 171 -8.74 -4.18 -12.17
C LEU A 171 -9.06 -2.90 -11.37
N PRO A 172 -8.12 -2.28 -10.63
CA PRO A 172 -8.37 -1.01 -9.92
C PRO A 172 -8.84 0.13 -10.85
N LYS A 173 -8.17 0.29 -12.00
CA LYS A 173 -8.51 1.30 -13.01
C LYS A 173 -9.94 1.10 -13.51
N MET A 174 -10.30 -0.15 -13.83
CA MET A 174 -11.63 -0.52 -14.28
C MET A 174 -12.69 -0.31 -13.20
N PHE A 175 -12.45 -0.70 -11.94
CA PHE A 175 -13.39 -0.49 -10.84
C PHE A 175 -13.70 1.00 -10.64
N ALA A 176 -12.66 1.86 -10.55
CA ALA A 176 -12.82 3.30 -10.41
C ALA A 176 -13.58 3.95 -11.58
N SER A 177 -13.49 3.40 -12.80
CA SER A 177 -14.20 3.95 -13.97
C SER A 177 -15.74 3.94 -13.84
N PHE A 178 -16.33 3.06 -13.02
CA PHE A 178 -17.78 3.00 -12.87
C PHE A 178 -18.34 4.23 -12.13
N GLN A 179 -17.59 4.80 -11.20
CA GLN A 179 -17.95 6.02 -10.46
C GLN A 179 -18.19 7.21 -11.40
N GLN A 180 -17.42 7.33 -12.49
CA GLN A 180 -17.48 8.44 -13.44
C GLN A 180 -18.86 8.58 -14.11
N PHE A 181 -19.56 7.45 -14.32
CA PHE A 181 -20.86 7.42 -15.01
C PHE A 181 -22.07 7.46 -14.08
N ARG A 182 -21.87 7.56 -12.75
CA ARG A 182 -22.90 7.70 -11.69
C ARG A 182 -24.03 6.65 -11.65
N ALA A 183 -24.00 5.64 -12.52
CA ALA A 183 -25.02 4.60 -12.63
C ALA A 183 -24.70 3.34 -11.81
N THR A 184 -23.47 3.20 -11.30
CA THR A 184 -23.02 2.07 -10.49
C THR A 184 -21.84 2.52 -9.67
N ASP A 185 -21.88 2.26 -8.37
CA ASP A 185 -20.82 2.63 -7.43
C ASP A 185 -19.64 1.64 -7.52
N THR A 186 -18.42 2.13 -7.27
CA THR A 186 -17.18 1.33 -7.27
C THR A 186 -17.31 0.14 -6.32
N HIS A 187 -17.83 0.39 -5.11
CA HIS A 187 -18.08 -0.65 -4.11
C HIS A 187 -18.98 -1.79 -4.64
N GLN A 188 -20.00 -1.47 -5.45
CA GLN A 188 -20.89 -2.48 -6.01
C GLN A 188 -20.17 -3.39 -7.00
N VAL A 189 -19.24 -2.85 -7.80
CA VAL A 189 -18.46 -3.63 -8.78
C VAL A 189 -17.42 -4.49 -8.05
N THR A 190 -16.70 -3.94 -7.08
CA THR A 190 -15.76 -4.69 -6.24
C THR A 190 -16.46 -5.83 -5.47
N MET A 191 -17.59 -5.56 -4.84
CA MET A 191 -18.36 -6.59 -4.12
C MET A 191 -19.04 -7.60 -5.06
N TRP A 192 -19.36 -7.23 -6.30
CA TRP A 192 -19.82 -8.18 -7.33
C TRP A 192 -18.67 -9.08 -7.79
N ALA A 193 -17.47 -8.52 -8.02
CA ALA A 193 -16.27 -9.27 -8.39
C ALA A 193 -15.89 -10.28 -7.29
N GLU A 194 -15.99 -9.89 -6.02
CA GLU A 194 -15.79 -10.83 -4.92
C GLU A 194 -16.91 -11.89 -4.86
N ARG A 195 -18.18 -11.49 -4.81
CA ARG A 195 -19.29 -12.43 -4.56
C ARG A 195 -19.56 -13.41 -5.71
N GLN A 196 -19.41 -12.97 -6.96
CA GLN A 196 -19.72 -13.79 -8.14
C GLN A 196 -18.48 -14.49 -8.71
N HIS A 197 -17.31 -13.85 -8.61
CA HIS A 197 -16.07 -14.34 -9.23
C HIS A 197 -14.96 -14.66 -8.22
N LYS A 198 -15.20 -14.56 -6.91
CA LYS A 198 -14.26 -14.96 -5.84
C LYS A 198 -12.88 -14.31 -5.99
N MET A 199 -12.87 -13.01 -6.32
CA MET A 199 -11.67 -12.21 -6.59
C MET A 199 -10.53 -12.46 -5.60
N MET A 200 -10.79 -12.34 -4.29
CA MET A 200 -9.78 -12.51 -3.25
C MET A 200 -9.30 -13.96 -3.13
N HIS A 201 -10.18 -14.95 -3.32
CA HIS A 201 -9.77 -16.35 -3.36
C HIS A 201 -8.78 -16.64 -4.50
N HIS A 202 -9.04 -16.12 -5.70
CA HIS A 202 -8.11 -16.27 -6.82
C HIS A 202 -6.81 -15.48 -6.63
N PHE A 203 -6.87 -14.28 -6.04
CA PHE A 203 -5.68 -13.53 -5.64
C PHE A 203 -4.79 -14.34 -4.68
N PHE A 204 -5.36 -14.88 -3.59
CA PHE A 204 -4.60 -15.64 -2.60
C PHE A 204 -4.13 -17.02 -3.10
N ASN A 205 -4.87 -17.67 -4.00
CA ASN A 205 -4.38 -18.87 -4.70
C ASN A 205 -3.20 -18.53 -5.62
N ASN A 206 -3.27 -17.41 -6.35
CA ASN A 206 -2.15 -16.97 -7.18
C ASN A 206 -0.91 -16.62 -6.34
N LEU A 207 -1.10 -16.00 -5.18
CA LEU A 207 -0.02 -15.67 -4.26
C LEU A 207 0.69 -16.93 -3.76
N LYS A 208 -0.07 -17.97 -3.39
CA LYS A 208 0.47 -19.30 -3.04
C LYS A 208 1.20 -19.95 -4.23
N TYR A 209 0.65 -19.87 -5.44
CA TYR A 209 1.30 -20.38 -6.67
C TYR A 209 2.62 -19.65 -6.94
N TYR A 210 2.61 -18.32 -6.91
CA TYR A 210 3.79 -17.47 -7.13
C TYR A 210 4.91 -17.75 -6.11
N ALA A 211 4.55 -17.89 -4.83
CA ALA A 211 5.49 -18.23 -3.76
C ALA A 211 6.18 -19.60 -3.92
N VAL A 212 5.58 -20.53 -4.67
CA VAL A 212 6.19 -21.82 -5.03
C VAL A 212 7.03 -21.68 -6.30
N SER A 213 6.56 -20.95 -7.31
CA SER A 213 7.30 -20.66 -8.54
C SER A 213 8.63 -19.95 -8.29
N THR A 214 8.70 -18.97 -7.37
CA THR A 214 9.95 -18.27 -7.03
C THR A 214 10.98 -19.22 -6.40
N LYS A 215 10.55 -20.11 -5.51
CA LYS A 215 11.40 -21.10 -4.83
C LYS A 215 11.88 -22.23 -5.75
N THR A 216 11.15 -22.54 -6.81
CA THR A 216 11.43 -23.67 -7.71
C THR A 216 12.11 -23.28 -9.01
N GLN A 217 12.24 -21.97 -9.31
CA GLN A 217 12.95 -21.39 -10.48
C GLN A 217 12.56 -21.92 -11.88
N ASN A 218 11.50 -22.72 -12.03
CA ASN A 218 11.27 -23.49 -13.26
C ASN A 218 9.87 -23.38 -13.91
N GLN A 219 8.89 -22.69 -13.30
CA GLN A 219 7.52 -22.68 -13.85
C GLN A 219 6.82 -21.32 -13.73
N GLY A 220 6.30 -20.82 -14.85
CA GLY A 220 5.43 -19.64 -14.92
C GLY A 220 6.13 -18.29 -15.11
N GLN A 221 7.44 -18.26 -15.37
CA GLN A 221 8.16 -17.01 -15.66
C GLN A 221 7.98 -16.59 -17.12
N ILE A 222 7.40 -15.40 -17.33
CA ILE A 222 7.30 -14.78 -18.66
C ILE A 222 8.66 -14.19 -19.01
N LEU A 223 9.25 -14.63 -20.12
CA LEU A 223 10.52 -14.11 -20.63
C LEU A 223 10.27 -13.01 -21.66
N ASN A 224 11.16 -12.02 -21.69
CA ASN A 224 11.22 -11.00 -22.73
C ASN A 224 12.01 -11.50 -23.96
N GLN A 225 12.02 -10.72 -25.05
CA GLN A 225 12.77 -11.05 -26.28
C GLN A 225 14.26 -11.36 -26.05
N SER A 226 14.87 -10.79 -25.01
CA SER A 226 16.28 -10.96 -24.64
C SER A 226 16.53 -12.20 -23.76
N GLY A 227 15.51 -13.02 -23.48
CA GLY A 227 15.59 -14.19 -22.61
C GLY A 227 15.64 -13.88 -21.11
N GLY A 228 15.54 -12.61 -20.71
CA GLY A 228 15.41 -12.19 -19.31
C GLY A 228 13.96 -12.24 -18.83
N LEU A 229 13.75 -12.08 -17.52
CA LEU A 229 12.40 -11.95 -16.97
C LEU A 229 11.71 -10.68 -17.51
N MET A 230 10.43 -10.80 -17.87
CA MET A 230 9.62 -9.63 -18.25
C MET A 230 9.36 -8.74 -17.02
N TYR A 231 8.98 -9.33 -15.89
CA TYR A 231 8.75 -8.62 -14.62
C TYR A 231 9.76 -9.08 -13.55
N SER A 232 10.40 -8.14 -12.86
CA SER A 232 11.25 -8.43 -11.69
C SER A 232 10.44 -8.95 -10.50
N HIS A 233 11.10 -9.59 -9.53
CA HIS A 233 10.45 -10.06 -8.30
C HIS A 233 9.81 -8.90 -7.53
N LEU A 234 10.56 -7.81 -7.33
CA LEU A 234 10.05 -6.54 -6.80
C LEU A 234 8.78 -6.04 -7.52
N THR A 235 8.77 -6.03 -8.86
CA THR A 235 7.59 -5.60 -9.64
C THR A 235 6.37 -6.49 -9.38
N GLN A 236 6.59 -7.80 -9.30
CA GLN A 236 5.55 -8.79 -9.03
C GLN A 236 4.97 -8.65 -7.62
N VAL A 237 5.80 -8.32 -6.63
CA VAL A 237 5.38 -8.05 -5.25
C VAL A 237 4.60 -6.73 -5.16
N GLN A 238 5.18 -5.63 -5.66
CA GLN A 238 4.59 -4.30 -5.57
C GLN A 238 3.21 -4.22 -6.22
N VAL A 239 3.01 -4.85 -7.39
CA VAL A 239 1.70 -4.86 -8.07
C VAL A 239 0.64 -5.62 -7.27
N ARG A 240 1.01 -6.71 -6.58
CA ARG A 240 0.08 -7.45 -5.70
C ARG A 240 -0.32 -6.64 -4.48
N LEU A 241 0.62 -5.95 -3.84
CA LEU A 241 0.34 -5.09 -2.69
C LEU A 241 -0.46 -3.84 -3.11
N GLN A 242 -0.12 -3.22 -4.24
CA GLN A 242 -0.85 -2.05 -4.76
C GLN A 242 -2.30 -2.38 -5.16
N PHE A 243 -2.55 -3.60 -5.65
CA PHE A 243 -3.91 -4.10 -5.85
C PHE A 243 -4.68 -4.16 -4.52
N LEU A 244 -4.07 -4.69 -3.45
CA LEU A 244 -4.68 -4.71 -2.11
C LEU A 244 -4.95 -3.29 -1.60
N THR A 245 -3.98 -2.36 -1.69
CA THR A 245 -4.18 -0.92 -1.33
C THR A 245 -5.36 -0.31 -2.09
N SER A 246 -5.52 -0.66 -3.37
CA SER A 246 -6.61 -0.14 -4.19
C SER A 246 -7.98 -0.70 -3.77
N VAL A 247 -8.04 -2.01 -3.48
CA VAL A 247 -9.28 -2.70 -3.09
C VAL A 247 -9.72 -2.31 -1.68
N PHE A 248 -8.79 -2.29 -0.71
CA PHE A 248 -9.04 -1.97 0.69
C PHE A 248 -8.90 -0.47 1.00
N SER A 249 -9.34 0.36 0.05
CA SER A 249 -9.47 1.81 0.22
C SER A 249 -10.93 2.23 0.38
N SER A 250 -11.16 3.39 1.01
CA SER A 250 -12.48 3.99 1.19
C SER A 250 -13.27 4.12 -0.12
N MET A 251 -12.57 4.33 -1.24
CA MET A 251 -13.13 4.40 -2.60
C MET A 251 -13.26 3.03 -3.28
N GLY A 252 -12.43 2.04 -2.92
CA GLY A 252 -12.36 0.74 -3.55
C GLY A 252 -13.42 -0.26 -3.06
N SER A 253 -13.70 -0.29 -1.75
CA SER A 253 -14.67 -1.21 -1.14
C SER A 253 -15.30 -0.65 0.15
N PRO A 254 -16.42 -1.23 0.62
CA PRO A 254 -17.01 -0.85 1.91
C PRO A 254 -16.09 -1.21 3.08
N GLU A 255 -16.04 -0.37 4.12
CA GLU A 255 -15.20 -0.55 5.31
C GLU A 255 -15.30 -1.93 6.01
N PRO A 256 -16.46 -2.63 6.07
CA PRO A 256 -16.53 -3.98 6.64
C PRO A 256 -15.84 -5.06 5.79
N PHE A 257 -15.48 -4.76 4.54
CA PHE A 257 -14.72 -5.68 3.69
C PHE A 257 -13.23 -5.55 4.02
N ARG A 258 -12.75 -6.44 4.90
CA ARG A 258 -11.35 -6.46 5.40
C ARG A 258 -10.71 -7.82 5.16
N LEU A 259 -9.39 -7.90 5.34
CA LEU A 259 -8.68 -9.18 5.31
C LEU A 259 -9.01 -10.03 6.53
N SER A 260 -9.17 -11.33 6.33
CA SER A 260 -9.27 -12.30 7.43
C SER A 260 -7.88 -12.64 7.99
N LEU A 261 -7.83 -13.21 9.21
CA LEU A 261 -6.58 -13.68 9.82
C LEU A 261 -5.82 -14.69 8.92
N GLU A 262 -6.53 -15.63 8.27
CA GLU A 262 -5.90 -16.58 7.33
C GLU A 262 -5.26 -15.87 6.12
N GLN A 263 -5.89 -14.80 5.63
CA GLN A 263 -5.36 -14.01 4.52
C GLN A 263 -4.13 -13.20 4.94
N VAL A 264 -4.12 -12.61 6.13
CA VAL A 264 -2.95 -11.93 6.70
C VAL A 264 -1.80 -12.92 6.93
N ASP A 265 -2.09 -14.11 7.46
CA ASP A 265 -1.10 -15.19 7.60
C ASP A 265 -0.55 -15.67 6.25
N ALA A 266 -1.37 -15.69 5.20
CA ALA A 266 -0.93 -16.03 3.85
C ALA A 266 -0.01 -14.96 3.23
N LEU A 267 -0.27 -13.66 3.47
CA LEU A 267 0.66 -12.58 3.09
C LEU A 267 1.98 -12.71 3.85
N TRP A 268 1.90 -12.94 5.16
CA TRP A 268 3.07 -13.05 6.04
C TRP A 268 3.98 -14.23 5.65
N ALA A 269 3.40 -15.42 5.50
CA ALA A 269 4.13 -16.65 5.15
C ALA A 269 4.76 -16.60 3.74
N TRP A 270 4.26 -15.74 2.86
CA TRP A 270 4.84 -15.51 1.55
C TRP A 270 6.04 -14.57 1.60
N LEU A 271 5.90 -13.41 2.26
CA LEU A 271 6.78 -12.26 2.00
C LEU A 271 7.58 -11.77 3.23
N ALA A 272 7.17 -12.07 4.46
CA ALA A 272 7.81 -11.51 5.66
C ALA A 272 9.25 -12.00 5.91
N ASN A 273 9.65 -13.11 5.30
CA ASN A 273 11.01 -13.67 5.34
C ASN A 273 11.69 -13.67 3.95
N ASP A 274 11.15 -12.90 3.00
CA ASP A 274 11.76 -12.77 1.67
C ASP A 274 13.00 -11.86 1.73
N PRO A 275 14.16 -12.29 1.19
CA PRO A 275 15.42 -11.56 1.32
C PRO A 275 15.51 -10.30 0.44
N GLU A 276 14.65 -10.15 -0.58
CA GLU A 276 14.64 -8.98 -1.49
C GLU A 276 13.49 -8.03 -1.15
N CYS A 277 12.32 -8.57 -0.80
CA CYS A 277 11.05 -7.83 -0.83
C CYS A 277 10.26 -7.82 0.49
N SER A 278 10.81 -8.30 1.61
CA SER A 278 10.15 -8.26 2.93
C SER A 278 9.71 -6.84 3.34
N ASP A 279 10.54 -5.83 3.09
CA ASP A 279 10.22 -4.43 3.40
C ASP A 279 9.02 -3.88 2.61
N CYS A 280 8.70 -4.44 1.44
CA CYS A 280 7.46 -4.11 0.74
C CYS A 280 6.23 -4.54 1.55
N LEU A 281 6.25 -5.71 2.21
CA LEU A 281 5.17 -6.12 3.11
C LEU A 281 5.08 -5.18 4.31
N PHE A 282 6.21 -4.88 4.96
CA PHE A 282 6.21 -4.09 6.18
C PHE A 282 5.75 -2.64 5.94
N ALA A 283 6.21 -1.99 4.86
CA ALA A 283 5.74 -0.66 4.46
C ALA A 283 4.24 -0.65 4.09
N TRP A 284 3.75 -1.72 3.45
CA TRP A 284 2.33 -1.87 3.16
C TRP A 284 1.50 -2.00 4.44
N LEU A 285 1.92 -2.87 5.38
CA LEU A 285 1.26 -3.04 6.68
C LEU A 285 1.28 -1.74 7.52
N GLN A 286 2.38 -0.97 7.52
CA GLN A 286 2.44 0.34 8.17
C GLN A 286 1.37 1.28 7.61
N THR A 287 1.26 1.34 6.28
CA THR A 287 0.29 2.20 5.58
C THR A 287 -1.15 1.82 5.95
N GLN A 288 -1.47 0.52 6.01
CA GLN A 288 -2.78 0.04 6.47
C GLN A 288 -3.03 0.33 7.96
N ALA A 289 -1.99 0.31 8.79
CA ALA A 289 -2.08 0.60 10.22
C ALA A 289 -2.07 2.10 10.54
N LYS A 290 -1.82 3.02 9.59
CA LYS A 290 -1.70 4.47 9.87
C LYS A 290 -3.04 5.14 10.24
N GLY A 291 -4.16 4.42 10.15
CA GLY A 291 -5.46 4.88 10.64
C GLY A 291 -6.01 6.11 9.91
N SER A 292 -5.49 6.43 8.72
CA SER A 292 -5.75 7.66 7.96
C SER A 292 -7.16 7.75 7.35
N GLY A 293 -8.11 6.93 7.81
CA GLY A 293 -9.50 6.85 7.33
C GLY A 293 -9.68 6.30 5.91
N ASP A 294 -8.67 6.41 5.04
CA ASP A 294 -8.75 5.97 3.65
C ASP A 294 -8.39 4.49 3.44
N GLN A 295 -7.69 3.84 4.37
CA GLN A 295 -7.23 2.46 4.25
C GLN A 295 -7.81 1.59 5.36
N HIS A 296 -8.37 0.43 5.01
CA HIS A 296 -9.13 -0.41 5.95
C HIS A 296 -8.85 -1.91 5.85
N ALA A 297 -7.75 -2.35 5.22
CA ALA A 297 -7.48 -3.79 5.01
C ALA A 297 -7.37 -4.58 6.32
N LEU A 298 -6.88 -3.94 7.38
CA LEU A 298 -6.63 -4.55 8.68
C LEU A 298 -7.72 -4.15 9.68
N GLY A 299 -8.27 -5.13 10.38
CA GLY A 299 -9.11 -4.95 11.57
C GLY A 299 -8.28 -5.02 12.87
N ILE A 300 -8.88 -4.64 13.99
CA ILE A 300 -8.21 -4.64 15.32
C ILE A 300 -7.59 -6.01 15.63
N ASP A 301 -8.36 -7.10 15.47
CA ASP A 301 -7.90 -8.48 15.68
C ASP A 301 -6.67 -8.83 14.83
N THR A 302 -6.62 -8.35 13.58
CA THR A 302 -5.49 -8.61 12.68
C THR A 302 -4.25 -7.80 13.06
N LEU A 303 -4.42 -6.56 13.54
CA LEU A 303 -3.32 -5.73 14.06
C LEU A 303 -2.74 -6.33 15.35
N GLN A 304 -3.61 -6.82 16.24
CA GLN A 304 -3.24 -7.50 17.47
C GLN A 304 -2.47 -8.81 17.19
N HIS A 305 -2.96 -9.63 16.27
CA HIS A 305 -2.28 -10.86 15.83
C HIS A 305 -0.92 -10.56 15.18
N LEU A 306 -0.82 -9.50 14.37
CA LEU A 306 0.45 -9.06 13.80
C LEU A 306 1.46 -8.65 14.88
N TYR A 307 1.02 -7.90 15.89
CA TYR A 307 1.88 -7.41 16.98
C TYR A 307 2.35 -8.51 17.94
N ILE A 308 1.43 -9.34 18.45
CA ILE A 308 1.74 -10.31 19.50
C ILE A 308 2.41 -11.57 18.95
N ARG A 309 2.01 -11.99 17.75
CA ARG A 309 2.39 -13.30 17.20
C ARG A 309 3.35 -13.20 16.04
N LYS A 310 3.07 -12.34 15.05
CA LYS A 310 3.84 -12.34 13.79
C LYS A 310 5.14 -11.59 13.85
N LEU A 311 5.17 -10.37 14.36
CA LEU A 311 6.43 -9.64 14.52
C LEU A 311 7.44 -10.41 15.41
N PRO A 312 7.04 -11.03 16.54
CA PRO A 312 7.97 -11.84 17.34
C PRO A 312 8.44 -13.16 16.71
N GLU A 313 7.85 -13.63 15.60
CA GLU A 313 8.35 -14.75 14.80
C GLU A 313 9.60 -14.36 13.97
N LEU A 314 9.88 -13.06 13.78
CA LEU A 314 11.05 -12.59 13.02
C LEU A 314 12.37 -12.79 13.81
N ARG A 315 13.48 -12.86 13.09
CA ARG A 315 14.82 -12.93 13.70
C ARG A 315 15.32 -11.52 14.06
N PRO A 316 15.63 -11.22 15.33
CA PRO A 316 16.09 -9.89 15.75
C PRO A 316 17.30 -9.36 14.98
N GLU A 317 18.19 -10.25 14.54
CA GLU A 317 19.42 -9.90 13.82
C GLU A 317 19.14 -9.29 12.44
N GLY A 318 18.09 -9.76 11.78
CA GLY A 318 17.77 -9.44 10.38
C GLY A 318 16.59 -8.48 10.20
N ILE A 319 16.17 -7.78 11.27
CA ILE A 319 15.09 -6.80 11.20
C ILE A 319 15.60 -5.50 10.54
N SER A 320 14.82 -5.01 9.56
CA SER A 320 15.05 -3.76 8.86
C SER A 320 14.49 -2.56 9.63
N MET A 321 14.86 -1.34 9.23
CA MET A 321 14.24 -0.12 9.76
C MET A 321 12.73 -0.07 9.46
N VAL A 322 12.27 -0.63 8.34
CA VAL A 322 10.84 -0.68 7.99
C VAL A 322 10.08 -1.66 8.89
N ALA A 323 10.66 -2.83 9.18
CA ALA A 323 10.09 -3.78 10.13
C ALA A 323 10.06 -3.19 11.55
N LEU A 324 11.11 -2.49 11.98
CA LEU A 324 11.14 -1.78 13.27
C LEU A 324 10.09 -0.66 13.33
N GLY A 325 9.93 0.15 12.28
CA GLY A 325 8.90 1.19 12.22
C GLY A 325 7.48 0.61 12.32
N LEU A 326 7.23 -0.54 11.71
CA LEU A 326 5.95 -1.26 11.85
C LEU A 326 5.73 -1.71 13.30
N PHE A 327 6.78 -2.24 13.93
CA PHE A 327 6.73 -2.66 15.32
C PHE A 327 6.37 -1.49 16.26
N GLN A 328 7.07 -0.36 16.11
CA GLN A 328 6.85 0.86 16.89
C GLN A 328 5.44 1.44 16.71
N GLN A 329 4.90 1.36 15.50
CA GLN A 329 3.55 1.82 15.17
C GLN A 329 2.45 0.90 15.74
N LEU A 330 2.61 -0.42 15.65
CA LEU A 330 1.64 -1.35 16.26
C LEU A 330 1.68 -1.31 17.79
N CYS A 331 2.86 -1.14 18.39
CA CYS A 331 3.00 -0.93 19.83
C CYS A 331 2.28 0.35 20.28
N SER A 332 2.44 1.48 19.57
CA SER A 332 1.76 2.72 19.97
C SER A 332 0.23 2.59 19.90
N LEU A 333 -0.30 1.94 18.86
CA LEU A 333 -1.73 1.63 18.71
C LEU A 333 -2.26 0.72 19.83
N ALA A 334 -1.52 -0.33 20.20
CA ALA A 334 -1.90 -1.24 21.28
C ALA A 334 -2.06 -0.50 22.62
N ARG A 335 -1.12 0.40 22.96
CA ARG A 335 -1.22 1.23 24.17
C ARG A 335 -2.39 2.20 24.13
N PHE A 336 -2.66 2.83 22.98
CA PHE A 336 -3.83 3.70 22.85
C PHE A 336 -5.13 2.94 23.08
N ALA A 337 -5.26 1.70 22.60
CA ALA A 337 -6.42 0.85 22.89
C ALA A 337 -6.50 0.49 24.39
N ALA A 338 -5.38 0.10 25.00
CA ALA A 338 -5.32 -0.29 26.42
C ALA A 338 -5.68 0.84 27.39
N HIS A 339 -5.50 2.10 27.01
CA HIS A 339 -5.93 3.25 27.83
C HIS A 339 -7.46 3.44 27.88
N TYR A 340 -8.22 2.91 26.92
CA TYR A 340 -9.69 2.99 26.92
C TYR A 340 -10.36 1.75 27.53
N ASP A 341 -9.76 0.57 27.40
CA ASP A 341 -10.35 -0.68 27.87
C ASP A 341 -9.67 -1.17 29.16
N THR A 342 -10.31 -0.88 30.31
CA THR A 342 -9.80 -0.98 31.68
C THR A 342 -9.48 -2.40 32.19
N GLY A 343 -9.39 -3.39 31.29
CA GLY A 343 -9.05 -4.78 31.57
C GLY A 343 -8.11 -5.45 30.55
N SER A 344 -7.60 -4.73 29.55
CA SER A 344 -6.76 -5.31 28.47
C SER A 344 -5.27 -5.45 28.85
N ASP A 345 -5.05 -6.39 29.77
CA ASP A 345 -3.88 -7.26 29.95
C ASP A 345 -2.46 -6.73 29.64
N MET A 346 -1.67 -6.54 30.71
CA MET A 346 -0.22 -6.25 30.68
C MET A 346 0.60 -7.25 29.83
N SER A 347 0.06 -8.44 29.53
CA SER A 347 0.72 -9.45 28.70
C SER A 347 1.07 -8.97 27.28
N LEU A 348 0.28 -8.06 26.70
CA LEU A 348 0.51 -7.53 25.34
C LEU A 348 1.85 -6.78 25.24
N ASP A 349 2.05 -5.84 26.15
CA ASP A 349 3.26 -5.01 26.18
C ASP A 349 4.49 -5.84 26.57
N ILE A 350 4.34 -6.87 27.43
CA ILE A 350 5.44 -7.77 27.80
C ILE A 350 5.97 -8.55 26.58
N VAL A 351 5.12 -9.18 25.78
CA VAL A 351 5.56 -9.97 24.61
C VAL A 351 6.21 -9.07 23.57
N GLY A 352 5.58 -7.92 23.29
CA GLY A 352 6.12 -6.93 22.36
C GLY A 352 7.47 -6.38 22.82
N MET A 353 7.53 -5.79 24.02
CA MET A 353 8.77 -5.21 24.55
C MET A 353 9.89 -6.24 24.63
N SER A 354 9.61 -7.48 25.07
CA SER A 354 10.62 -8.56 25.10
C SER A 354 11.23 -8.83 23.72
N HIS A 355 10.48 -8.68 22.63
CA HIS A 355 11.03 -8.78 21.28
C HIS A 355 11.84 -7.52 20.91
N LEU A 356 11.36 -6.32 21.26
CA LEU A 356 12.06 -5.07 21.00
C LEU A 356 13.44 -4.99 21.69
N TRP A 357 13.55 -5.47 22.94
CA TRP A 357 14.84 -5.63 23.64
C TRP A 357 15.82 -6.53 22.88
N LYS A 358 15.32 -7.62 22.27
CA LYS A 358 16.16 -8.50 21.44
C LYS A 358 16.65 -7.77 20.19
N ILE A 359 15.82 -6.95 19.54
CA ILE A 359 16.23 -6.11 18.39
C ILE A 359 17.31 -5.12 18.82
N ALA A 360 17.05 -4.35 19.88
CA ALA A 360 17.95 -3.35 20.43
C ALA A 360 19.36 -3.91 20.71
N LEU A 361 19.45 -5.14 21.22
CA LEU A 361 20.73 -5.77 21.56
C LEU A 361 21.37 -6.54 20.39
N ARG A 362 20.58 -7.21 19.54
CA ARG A 362 21.07 -8.22 18.56
C ARG A 362 20.97 -7.83 17.09
N ALA A 363 20.32 -6.72 16.73
CA ALA A 363 20.19 -6.31 15.32
C ALA A 363 21.58 -6.15 14.65
N SER A 364 21.77 -6.71 13.46
CA SER A 364 23.05 -6.61 12.74
C SER A 364 23.35 -5.18 12.29
N ASN A 365 22.30 -4.42 11.93
CA ASN A 365 22.41 -3.00 11.62
C ASN A 365 22.42 -2.17 12.91
N THR A 366 23.47 -1.35 13.08
CA THR A 366 23.63 -0.43 14.23
C THR A 366 22.51 0.61 14.30
N ASP A 367 22.03 1.16 13.18
CA ASP A 367 20.98 2.18 13.18
C ASP A 367 19.64 1.60 13.66
N VAL A 368 19.33 0.36 13.27
CA VAL A 368 18.17 -0.41 13.77
C VAL A 368 18.29 -0.65 15.27
N SER A 369 19.48 -1.05 15.75
CA SER A 369 19.75 -1.21 17.18
C SER A 369 19.55 0.12 17.94
N LEU A 370 20.13 1.21 17.46
CA LEU A 370 20.04 2.54 18.09
C LEU A 370 18.60 3.08 18.11
N ALA A 371 17.86 2.95 17.00
CA ALA A 371 16.45 3.36 16.92
C ALA A 371 15.56 2.52 17.86
N ALA A 372 15.83 1.23 18.02
CA ALA A 372 15.15 0.38 18.99
C ALA A 372 15.49 0.80 20.44
N ILE A 373 16.76 1.08 20.75
CA ILE A 373 17.21 1.61 22.05
C ILE A 373 16.50 2.94 22.38
N GLN A 374 16.48 3.88 21.43
CA GLN A 374 15.82 5.18 21.60
C GLN A 374 14.31 5.03 21.88
N TYR A 375 13.64 4.10 21.20
CA TYR A 375 12.21 3.83 21.44
C TYR A 375 11.96 3.20 22.81
N ILE A 376 12.78 2.22 23.23
CA ILE A 376 12.71 1.62 24.58
C ILE A 376 12.87 2.72 25.63
N ASN A 377 13.90 3.56 25.52
CA ASN A 377 14.14 4.65 26.45
C ASN A 377 12.94 5.61 26.51
N SER A 378 12.42 6.03 25.35
CA SER A 378 11.22 6.88 25.26
C SER A 378 9.98 6.24 25.90
N TYR A 379 9.81 4.92 25.77
CA TYR A 379 8.71 4.18 26.38
C TYR A 379 8.78 4.17 27.91
N TYR A 380 9.96 3.85 28.49
CA TYR A 380 10.13 3.81 29.95
C TYR A 380 10.10 5.22 30.57
N MET A 381 10.69 6.22 29.91
CA MET A 381 10.63 7.63 30.35
C MET A 381 9.20 8.18 30.28
N GLY A 382 8.47 7.89 29.21
CA GLY A 382 7.06 8.29 29.04
C GLY A 382 6.11 7.74 30.12
N GLN A 383 6.52 6.71 30.87
CA GLN A 383 5.76 6.17 32.00
C GLN A 383 6.13 6.79 33.37
N GLN A 384 6.87 7.91 33.38
CA GLN A 384 7.35 8.57 34.61
C GLN A 384 8.15 7.61 35.52
N LEU A 385 9.03 6.79 34.93
CA LEU A 385 9.92 5.87 35.66
C LEU A 385 9.21 4.85 36.57
N LYS A 386 7.89 4.65 36.46
CA LYS A 386 7.13 3.66 37.26
C LYS A 386 7.66 2.21 37.10
N LEU A 387 8.30 1.93 35.97
CA LEU A 387 8.92 0.64 35.63
C LEU A 387 10.46 0.69 35.68
N GLU A 388 11.07 1.73 36.26
CA GLU A 388 12.54 1.90 36.32
C GLU A 388 13.25 0.68 36.93
N LYS A 389 12.72 0.13 38.03
CA LYS A 389 13.29 -1.07 38.67
C LYS A 389 13.29 -2.29 37.76
N GLU A 390 12.27 -2.41 36.90
CA GLU A 390 12.20 -3.48 35.90
C GLU A 390 13.17 -3.22 34.75
N PHE A 391 13.24 -1.97 34.25
CA PHE A 391 14.19 -1.54 33.24
C PHE A 391 15.65 -1.80 33.65
N VAL A 392 16.04 -1.38 34.85
CA VAL A 392 17.40 -1.60 35.39
C VAL A 392 17.67 -3.10 35.57
N ALA A 393 16.71 -3.88 36.06
CA ALA A 393 16.86 -5.33 36.19
C ALA A 393 17.04 -6.02 34.83
N GLN A 394 16.27 -5.63 33.80
CA GLN A 394 16.42 -6.16 32.43
C GLN A 394 17.78 -5.78 31.83
N CYS A 395 18.22 -4.53 31.95
CA CYS A 395 19.56 -4.09 31.54
C CYS A 395 20.67 -4.89 32.24
N MET A 396 20.60 -5.07 33.56
CA MET A 396 21.60 -5.82 34.33
C MET A 396 21.61 -7.32 34.00
N ASN A 397 20.46 -7.93 33.74
CA ASN A 397 20.37 -9.32 33.28
C ASN A 397 21.03 -9.49 31.91
N HIS A 398 20.76 -8.59 30.96
CA HIS A 398 21.37 -8.62 29.63
C HIS A 398 22.88 -8.35 29.66
N LEU A 399 23.36 -7.44 30.52
CA LEU A 399 24.79 -7.23 30.74
C LEU A 399 25.47 -8.48 31.34
N THR A 400 24.85 -9.11 32.33
CA THR A 400 25.37 -10.34 32.93
C THR A 400 25.48 -11.46 31.89
N GLN A 401 24.42 -11.70 31.12
CA GLN A 401 24.43 -12.72 30.06
C GLN A 401 25.50 -12.44 28.99
N ALA A 402 25.63 -11.19 28.53
CA ALA A 402 26.62 -10.83 27.54
C ALA A 402 28.06 -10.89 28.09
N ALA A 403 28.26 -10.63 29.38
CA ALA A 403 29.55 -10.80 30.06
C ALA A 403 29.91 -12.29 30.28
N GLU A 404 28.92 -13.16 30.49
CA GLU A 404 29.12 -14.62 30.50
C GLU A 404 29.50 -15.13 29.12
N ASP A 405 28.75 -14.75 28.08
CA ASP A 405 29.00 -15.12 26.67
C ASP A 405 30.37 -14.63 26.17
N LEU A 406 30.89 -13.52 26.70
CA LEU A 406 32.22 -12.98 26.39
C LEU A 406 33.37 -13.94 26.77
N ASN A 407 33.14 -14.87 27.69
CA ASN A 407 34.12 -15.90 28.06
C ASN A 407 34.13 -17.08 27.06
N CYS A 408 33.21 -17.11 26.09
CA CYS A 408 33.16 -18.10 25.02
C CYS A 408 33.82 -17.56 23.75
N VAL A 409 34.84 -18.27 23.26
CA VAL A 409 35.70 -17.84 22.15
C VAL A 409 34.92 -17.61 20.85
N ASP A 410 33.87 -18.39 20.58
CA ASP A 410 33.14 -18.35 19.31
C ASP A 410 32.14 -17.18 19.19
N ASN A 411 31.80 -16.50 20.29
CA ASN A 411 30.76 -15.46 20.34
C ASN A 411 31.28 -14.05 20.73
N GLN A 412 32.59 -13.87 20.87
CA GLN A 412 33.17 -12.72 21.56
C GLN A 412 32.78 -11.36 20.93
N GLU A 413 32.73 -11.25 19.60
CA GLU A 413 32.35 -10.00 18.89
C GLU A 413 30.87 -9.65 19.08
N HIS A 414 29.97 -10.63 19.01
CA HIS A 414 28.54 -10.45 19.27
C HIS A 414 28.28 -10.10 20.75
N ALA A 415 28.99 -10.75 21.67
CA ALA A 415 28.95 -10.43 23.10
C ALA A 415 29.40 -8.97 23.38
N LEU A 416 30.49 -8.52 22.78
CA LEU A 416 30.95 -7.11 22.88
C LEU A 416 29.89 -6.12 22.36
N MET A 417 29.26 -6.39 21.21
CA MET A 417 28.18 -5.55 20.70
C MET A 417 26.98 -5.51 21.66
N CYS A 418 26.57 -6.65 22.23
CA CYS A 418 25.50 -6.70 23.23
C CYS A 418 25.84 -5.92 24.50
N VAL A 419 27.08 -6.02 25.01
CA VAL A 419 27.55 -5.22 26.16
C VAL A 419 27.51 -3.72 25.84
N GLN A 420 28.05 -3.29 24.70
CA GLN A 420 28.05 -1.88 24.29
C GLN A 420 26.62 -1.32 24.22
N ARG A 421 25.69 -2.07 23.61
CA ARG A 421 24.29 -1.66 23.45
C ARG A 421 23.52 -1.62 24.77
N ALA A 422 23.75 -2.60 25.65
CA ALA A 422 23.16 -2.60 26.99
C ALA A 422 23.69 -1.46 27.88
N LEU A 423 24.96 -1.07 27.74
CA LEU A 423 25.49 0.13 28.38
C LEU A 423 24.86 1.41 27.82
N MET A 424 24.58 1.49 26.51
CA MET A 424 23.88 2.66 25.93
C MET A 424 22.45 2.81 26.45
N LEU A 425 21.73 1.70 26.68
CA LEU A 425 20.44 1.70 27.37
C LEU A 425 20.56 2.25 28.81
N GLN A 426 21.64 1.93 29.54
CA GLN A 426 21.90 2.47 30.88
C GLN A 426 22.42 3.92 30.91
N MET A 427 23.05 4.41 29.85
CA MET A 427 23.59 5.79 29.81
C MET A 427 22.56 6.84 29.36
N ALA A 428 21.55 6.44 28.58
CA ALA A 428 20.45 7.33 28.20
C ALA A 428 19.71 8.03 29.37
N PRO A 429 19.36 7.36 30.50
CA PRO A 429 18.74 8.03 31.65
C PRO A 429 19.64 9.07 32.36
N ILE A 430 20.94 9.13 32.07
CA ILE A 430 21.88 10.02 32.78
C ILE A 430 22.00 11.39 32.10
N ASN A 431 21.51 11.53 30.86
CA ASN A 431 21.68 12.72 30.03
C ASN A 431 20.54 13.75 30.12
N ASP A 432 19.57 13.59 31.03
CA ASP A 432 18.65 14.69 31.36
C ASP A 432 19.26 15.54 32.50
N PRO A 433 19.72 16.79 32.25
CA PRO A 433 20.39 17.58 33.28
C PRO A 433 19.44 18.15 34.34
N SER A 434 18.14 17.86 34.27
CA SER A 434 17.11 18.51 35.08
C SER A 434 16.81 17.86 36.43
N GLU A 435 17.16 16.58 36.65
CA GLU A 435 16.90 15.86 37.92
C GLU A 435 18.08 15.89 38.93
N CYS A 436 19.17 16.59 38.61
CA CYS A 436 20.25 16.88 39.57
C CYS A 436 20.02 18.22 40.30
N LYS A 437 18.94 18.32 41.10
CA LYS A 437 18.73 19.39 42.09
C LYS A 437 17.76 19.06 43.21
#